data_AF-A0A7C6FPG2-F1
#
_entry.id   AF-A0A7C6FPG2-F1
#
_cell.length_a   1.000
_cell.length_b   1.000
_cell.length_c   1.000
_cell.angle_alpha   90.00
_cell.angle_beta   90.00
_cell.angle_gamma   90.00
#
_symmetry.space_group_name_H-M   'P 1'
#
loop_
_entity.id
_entity.type
_entity.pdbx_description
1 polymer ?
#
loop_
_entity_poly.entity_id
_entity_poly.type
_entity_poly.pdbx_seq_one_letter_code
_entity_poly.pdbx_strand_id
1 'polypeptide(L)'
;MISLFFQWHPDAFINQKKLKKCVIQFFSWEVAPATFNIRRKYLKVFFDYLTNEGVIEENPINFSARKEEGRTRSIPIDVIKKLLSAPDQKNFTGLRDLAF
;
A
#
# COMPACT_ATOMS: atom_id res chain seq x y z
N MET A 1 7.34 5.14 5.98
CA MET A 1 7.09 3.81 6.60
C MET A 1 8.34 3.25 7.26
N ILE A 2 9.47 3.20 6.56
CA ILE A 2 10.74 2.72 7.11
C ILE A 2 11.24 3.65 8.25
N SER A 3 11.27 4.97 8.03
CA SER A 3 11.58 5.96 9.06
C SER A 3 10.70 5.83 10.31
N LEU A 4 9.39 5.68 10.11
CA LEU A 4 8.42 5.48 11.18
C LEU A 4 8.70 4.19 11.98
N PHE A 5 9.11 3.10 11.32
CA PHE A 5 9.46 1.87 12.02
C PHE A 5 10.67 2.10 12.96
N PHE A 6 11.75 2.73 12.47
CA PHE A 6 12.95 2.97 13.27
C PHE A 6 12.81 4.05 14.34
N GLN A 7 11.87 4.99 14.17
CA GLN A 7 11.55 5.95 15.23
C GLN A 7 11.01 5.24 16.48
N TRP A 8 10.27 4.13 16.32
CA TRP A 8 9.67 3.38 17.41
C TRP A 8 10.51 2.17 17.84
N HIS A 9 11.33 1.66 16.95
CA HIS A 9 12.23 0.53 17.17
C HIS A 9 13.66 0.87 16.74
N PRO A 10 14.33 1.83 17.40
CA PRO A 10 15.72 2.20 17.06
C PRO A 10 16.70 1.04 17.30
N ASP A 11 16.33 0.09 18.16
CA ASP A 11 17.11 -1.08 18.56
C ASP A 11 16.74 -2.36 17.78
N ALA A 12 16.04 -2.23 16.65
CA ALA A 12 15.52 -3.37 15.89
C ALA A 12 16.61 -4.33 15.36
N PHE A 13 17.81 -3.84 15.07
CA PHE A 13 18.89 -4.63 14.45
C PHE A 13 19.91 -5.24 15.43
N ILE A 14 19.62 -5.29 16.73
CA ILE A 14 20.52 -5.96 17.70
C ILE A 14 20.72 -7.45 17.33
N ASN A 15 19.64 -8.14 16.97
CA ASN A 15 19.68 -9.51 16.46
C ASN A 15 18.36 -9.86 15.74
N GLN A 16 18.36 -10.97 15.01
CA GLN A 16 17.20 -11.43 14.24
C GLN A 16 15.94 -11.64 15.09
N LYS A 17 16.10 -12.15 16.32
CA LYS A 17 14.97 -12.37 17.23
C LYS A 17 14.31 -11.05 17.66
N LYS A 18 15.12 -10.03 17.94
CA LYS A 18 14.66 -8.68 18.31
C LYS A 18 13.97 -8.02 17.11
N LEU A 19 14.55 -8.13 15.91
CA LEU A 19 13.95 -7.61 14.68
C LEU A 19 12.54 -8.18 14.48
N LYS A 20 12.37 -9.50 14.55
CA LYS A 20 11.06 -10.15 14.45
C LYS A 20 10.06 -9.62 15.47
N LYS A 21 10.48 -9.47 16.74
CA LYS A 21 9.61 -8.93 17.80
C LYS A 21 9.18 -7.49 17.51
N CYS A 22 10.09 -6.63 17.08
CA CYS A 22 9.80 -5.25 16.70
C CYS A 22 8.82 -5.18 15.52
N VAL A 23 9.00 -6.03 14.50
CA VAL A 23 8.07 -6.11 13.36
C VAL A 23 6.68 -6.52 13.82
N ILE A 24 6.55 -7.57 14.63
CA ILE A 24 5.24 -8.00 15.15
C ILE A 24 4.57 -6.87 15.94
N GLN A 25 5.30 -6.20 16.82
CA GLN A 25 4.78 -5.08 17.61
C GLN A 25 4.34 -3.89 16.73
N PHE A 26 5.09 -3.58 15.67
CA PHE A 26 4.75 -2.49 14.75
C PHE A 26 3.46 -2.77 13.95
N PHE A 27 3.19 -4.04 13.65
CA PHE A 27 2.00 -4.48 12.93
C PHE A 27 0.83 -4.88 13.83
N SER A 28 1.02 -4.93 15.16
CA SER A 28 -0.05 -5.25 16.11
C SER A 28 -0.99 -4.06 16.37
N TRP A 29 -0.62 -2.84 15.98
CA TRP A 29 -1.49 -1.69 16.16
C TRP A 29 -2.73 -1.77 15.27
N GLU A 30 -3.83 -1.25 15.81
CA GLU A 30 -5.07 -1.12 15.08
C GLU A 30 -4.97 0.03 14.08
N VAL A 31 -4.95 -0.33 12.80
CA VAL A 31 -4.93 0.61 11.67
C VAL A 31 -5.81 0.07 10.56
N ALA A 32 -6.29 0.97 9.70
CA ALA A 32 -7.06 0.60 8.52
C ALA A 32 -6.31 -0.41 7.63
N PRO A 33 -6.99 -1.37 6.98
CA PRO A 33 -6.38 -2.37 6.10
C PRO A 33 -5.45 -1.77 5.03
N ALA A 34 -5.86 -0.66 4.41
CA ALA A 34 -5.03 0.05 3.43
C ALA A 34 -3.70 0.54 4.03
N THR A 35 -3.74 1.13 5.22
CA THR A 35 -2.54 1.56 5.94
C THR A 35 -1.66 0.37 6.27
N PHE A 36 -2.23 -0.72 6.81
CA PHE A 36 -1.51 -1.96 7.12
C PHE A 36 -0.77 -2.50 5.89
N ASN A 37 -1.47 -2.59 4.76
CA ASN A 37 -0.94 -3.12 3.51
C ASN A 37 0.18 -2.26 2.94
N ILE A 38 0.04 -0.93 3.01
CA ILE A 38 1.11 0.01 2.65
C ILE A 38 2.32 -0.22 3.56
N ARG A 39 2.16 -0.31 4.89
CA ARG A 39 3.32 -0.56 5.77
C ARG A 39 4.02 -1.86 5.41
N ARG A 40 3.22 -2.93 5.22
CA ARG A 40 3.69 -4.27 4.87
C ARG A 40 4.49 -4.25 3.58
N LYS A 41 3.95 -3.66 2.50
CA LYS A 41 4.60 -3.63 1.18
C LYS A 41 5.98 -2.97 1.24
N TYR A 42 6.07 -1.80 1.88
CA TYR A 42 7.32 -1.04 1.94
C TYR A 42 8.38 -1.73 2.81
N LEU A 43 7.99 -2.17 4.01
CA LEU A 43 8.93 -2.86 4.88
C LEU A 43 9.34 -4.22 4.32
N LYS A 44 8.46 -4.91 3.59
CA LYS A 44 8.79 -6.20 2.98
C LYS A 44 9.94 -6.04 1.98
N VAL A 45 9.80 -5.10 1.05
CA VAL A 45 10.83 -4.81 0.03
C VAL A 45 12.14 -4.35 0.68
N PHE A 46 12.06 -3.52 1.73
CA PHE A 46 13.24 -3.08 2.46
C PHE A 46 13.98 -4.25 3.14
N PHE A 47 13.27 -5.13 3.83
CA PHE A 47 13.90 -6.29 4.46
C PHE A 47 14.36 -7.34 3.44
N ASP A 48 13.68 -7.50 2.30
CA ASP A 48 14.17 -8.34 1.20
C ASP A 48 15.53 -7.83 0.68
N TYR A 49 15.67 -6.51 0.51
CA TYR A 49 16.96 -5.89 0.17
C TYR A 49 18.04 -6.20 1.22
N LEU A 50 17.74 -6.03 2.50
CA LEU A 50 18.71 -6.31 3.56
C LEU A 50 19.08 -7.79 3.68
N THR A 51 18.16 -8.70 3.40
CA THR A 51 18.45 -10.14 3.34
C THR A 51 19.38 -10.45 2.17
N ASN A 52 19.16 -9.84 1.00
CA ASN A 52 20.04 -10.02 -0.17
C ASN A 52 21.46 -9.50 0.06
N GLU A 53 21.60 -8.41 0.81
CA GLU A 53 22.90 -7.86 1.22
C GLU A 53 23.56 -8.64 2.38
N GLY A 54 22.88 -9.65 2.94
CA GLY A 54 23.38 -10.43 4.07
C GLY A 54 23.39 -9.69 5.42
N VAL A 55 22.70 -8.56 5.52
CA VAL A 55 22.62 -7.74 6.75
C VAL A 55 21.72 -8.38 7.80
N ILE A 56 20.67 -9.07 7.36
CA ILE A 56 19.75 -9.84 8.22
C ILE A 56 19.61 -11.26 7.67
N GLU A 57 19.41 -12.23 8.56
CA GLU A 57 19.34 -13.65 8.19
C GLU A 57 18.13 -13.96 7.29
N GLU A 58 16.99 -13.33 7.55
CA GLU A 58 15.75 -13.54 6.79
C GLU A 58 14.79 -12.35 6.93
N ASN A 59 13.87 -12.22 5.98
CA ASN A 59 12.84 -11.21 6.04
C ASN A 59 11.79 -11.54 7.12
N PRO A 60 11.61 -10.69 8.15
CA PRO A 60 10.64 -10.92 9.22
C PRO A 60 9.16 -10.77 8.77
N ILE A 61 8.88 -10.31 7.55
CA ILE A 61 7.53 -10.15 7.02
C ILE A 61 7.13 -11.39 6.21
N ASN A 62 6.46 -12.32 6.92
CA ASN A 62 5.95 -13.59 6.39
C ASN A 62 4.40 -13.71 6.38
N PHE A 63 3.69 -12.73 6.91
CA PHE A 63 2.22 -12.70 6.96
C PHE A 63 1.61 -12.09 5.69
N SER A 64 0.34 -12.33 5.42
CA SER A 64 -0.39 -11.83 4.24
C SER A 64 -0.89 -10.39 4.40
N ALA A 65 -1.30 -9.78 3.29
CA ALA A 65 -2.01 -8.50 3.31
C ALA A 65 -3.43 -8.68 3.90
N ARG A 66 -3.96 -7.64 4.54
CA ARG A 66 -5.35 -7.59 5.01
C ARG A 66 -6.28 -7.33 3.83
N LYS A 67 -7.48 -7.91 3.85
CA LYS A 67 -8.50 -7.64 2.83
C LYS A 67 -8.91 -6.18 2.90
N GLU A 68 -8.84 -5.49 1.77
CA GLU A 68 -9.39 -4.14 1.59
C GLU A 68 -10.76 -4.26 0.95
N GLU A 69 -11.77 -3.66 1.58
CA GLU A 69 -13.03 -3.39 0.89
C GLU A 69 -12.73 -2.30 -0.13
N GLY A 70 -12.74 -2.68 -1.41
CA GLY A 70 -12.47 -1.75 -2.50
C GLY A 70 -13.36 -0.53 -2.36
N ARG A 71 -12.77 0.66 -2.37
CA ARG A 71 -13.55 1.91 -2.38
C ARG A 71 -14.13 2.10 -3.78
N THR A 72 -15.32 1.58 -4.02
CA THR A 72 -16.12 2.02 -5.17
C THR A 72 -16.46 3.49 -4.96
N ARG A 73 -15.79 4.38 -5.69
CA ARG A 73 -16.16 5.80 -5.68
C ARG A 73 -17.46 5.92 -6.46
N SER A 74 -18.57 6.15 -5.76
CA SER A 74 -19.83 6.52 -6.42
C SER A 74 -19.62 7.87 -7.09
N ILE A 75 -19.62 7.90 -8.43
CA ILE A 75 -19.54 9.13 -9.21
C ILE A 75 -20.98 9.49 -9.58
N PRO A 76 -21.48 10.67 -9.17
CA PRO A 76 -22.82 11.11 -9.57
C PRO A 76 -22.95 11.17 -11.09
N ILE A 77 -24.11 10.79 -11.62
CA ILE A 77 -24.37 10.77 -13.07
C ILE A 77 -24.13 12.13 -13.72
N ASP A 78 -24.38 13.23 -13.03
CA ASP A 78 -24.16 14.58 -13.54
C ASP A 78 -22.66 14.91 -13.72
N VAL A 79 -21.81 14.37 -12.84
CA VAL A 79 -20.35 14.49 -12.98
C VAL A 79 -19.86 13.68 -14.19
N ILE A 80 -20.44 12.50 -14.42
CA ILE A 80 -20.16 11.68 -15.60
C ILE A 80 -20.55 12.44 -16.88
N LYS A 81 -21.77 13.02 -16.93
CA LYS A 81 -22.24 13.83 -18.06
C LYS A 81 -21.32 15.01 -18.36
N LYS A 82 -20.89 15.74 -17.32
CA LYS A 82 -19.98 16.89 -17.45
C LYS A 82 -18.58 16.48 -17.91
N LEU A 83 -18.10 15.30 -17.52
CA LEU A 83 -16.82 14.77 -17.98
C LEU A 83 -16.89 14.40 -19.47
N LEU A 84 -18.00 13.80 -19.89
CA LEU A 84 -18.23 13.38 -21.29
C LEU A 84 -18.48 14.55 -22.24
N SER A 85 -18.94 15.70 -21.74
CA SER A 85 -19.10 16.92 -22.54
C SER A 85 -17.87 17.83 -22.56
N ALA A 86 -16.83 17.53 -21.78
CA ALA A 86 -15.60 18.31 -21.73
C ALA A 86 -14.71 18.21 -23.01
N PRO A 87 -14.52 17.05 -23.64
CA PRO A 87 -13.77 16.98 -24.90
C PRO A 87 -14.59 17.51 -26.09
N ASP A 88 -13.89 18.07 -27.09
CA ASP A 88 -14.52 18.46 -28.35
C ASP A 88 -15.07 17.23 -29.09
N GLN A 89 -16.38 17.08 -29.04
CA GLN A 89 -17.10 15.91 -29.54
C GLN A 89 -16.98 15.71 -31.06
N LYS A 90 -16.51 16.73 -31.79
CA LYS A 90 -16.33 16.67 -33.25
C LYS A 90 -15.04 15.95 -33.66
N ASN A 91 -14.00 16.02 -32.85
CA ASN A 91 -12.67 15.49 -33.16
C ASN A 91 -12.28 14.29 -32.27
N PHE A 92 -13.10 13.97 -31.27
CA PHE A 92 -12.84 12.84 -30.38
C PHE A 92 -13.32 11.53 -31.04
N THR A 93 -12.38 10.79 -31.64
CA THR A 93 -12.62 9.53 -32.36
C THR A 93 -13.17 8.37 -31.51
N GLY A 94 -13.41 8.58 -30.21
CA GLY A 94 -13.84 7.56 -29.23
C GLY A 94 -15.28 7.69 -28.73
N LEU A 95 -16.17 8.40 -29.43
CA LEU A 95 -17.57 8.65 -29.00
C LEU A 95 -18.61 7.61 -29.49
N ARG A 96 -18.17 6.45 -29.98
CA ARG A 96 -19.05 5.56 -30.75
C ARG A 96 -20.19 4.87 -29.98
N ASP A 97 -20.23 4.95 -28.65
CA ASP A 97 -21.28 4.29 -27.85
C ASP A 97 -21.93 5.25 -26.83
N LEU A 98 -22.50 6.38 -27.29
CA LEU A 98 -23.41 7.19 -26.47
C LEU A 98 -24.86 6.71 -26.65
N ALA A 99 -25.18 5.59 -26.01
CA ALA A 99 -26.55 5.26 -25.59
C ALA A 99 -26.57 5.25 -24.06
N PHE A 100 -27.12 6.31 -23.46
CA PHE A 100 -27.53 6.35 -22.06
C PHE A 100 -29.04 6.19 -21.99
#